data_AF-A0A285CQW5-F1
#
_entry.id   AF-A0A285CQW5-F1
#
_cell.length_a   1.000
_cell.length_b   1.000
_cell.length_c   1.000
_cell.angle_alpha   90.00
_cell.angle_beta   90.00
_cell.angle_gamma   90.00
#
_symmetry.space_group_name_H-M   'P 1'
#
loop_
_entity.id
_entity.type
_entity.pdbx_description
1 polymer ?
#
loop_
_entity_poly.entity_id
_entity_poly.type
_entity_poly.pdbx_seq_one_letter_code
_entity_poly.pdbx_strand_id
1 'polypeptide(L)'
;MDFLPREQIIRDLQQSFQMYINQYGIEDIGIFEEEGEDDRFYLGYTVRKDGKTYHIHTPYMKNNNGELAVIHEDWTVETDEPQREDLSGYPDLDSVFREI
;
A
#
# COMPACT_ATOMS: atom_id res chain seq x y z
N MET A 1 -13.56 14.41 2.79
CA MET A 1 -12.77 13.45 2.00
C MET A 1 -12.29 14.21 0.79
N ASP A 2 -10.98 14.43 0.73
CA ASP A 2 -10.37 15.10 -0.41
C ASP A 2 -10.06 14.05 -1.46
N PHE A 3 -10.71 14.16 -2.62
CA PHE A 3 -10.48 13.28 -3.75
C PHE A 3 -9.26 13.76 -4.51
N LEU A 4 -8.33 12.86 -4.76
CA LEU A 4 -7.11 13.12 -5.52
C LEU A 4 -7.08 12.25 -6.78
N PRO A 5 -6.49 12.75 -7.88
CA PRO A 5 -6.24 11.91 -9.05
C PRO A 5 -5.36 10.72 -8.64
N ARG A 6 -5.73 9.51 -9.06
CA ARG A 6 -4.95 8.28 -8.84
C ARG A 6 -3.46 8.45 -9.13
N GLU A 7 -3.14 9.13 -10.23
CA GLU A 7 -1.77 9.35 -10.67
C GLU A 7 -0.98 10.26 -9.74
N GLN A 8 -1.64 11.17 -9.03
CA GLN A 8 -1.00 11.99 -8.00
C GLN A 8 -0.58 11.12 -6.82
N ILE A 9 -1.49 10.28 -6.31
CA ILE A 9 -1.20 9.39 -5.19
C ILE A 9 -0.07 8.42 -5.55
N ILE A 10 -0.10 7.83 -6.76
CA ILE A 10 0.98 6.96 -7.25
C ILE A 10 2.32 7.68 -7.28
N ARG A 11 2.37 8.92 -7.80
CA ARG A 11 3.62 9.70 -7.81
C ARG A 11 4.14 9.96 -6.41
N ASP A 12 3.26 10.27 -5.47
CA ASP A 12 3.62 10.54 -4.08
C ASP A 12 4.19 9.27 -3.40
N LEU A 13 3.58 8.10 -3.66
CA LEU A 13 4.10 6.81 -3.20
C LEU A 13 5.48 6.51 -3.80
N GLN A 14 5.66 6.73 -5.11
CA GLN A 14 6.91 6.48 -5.84
C GLN A 14 8.08 7.33 -5.36
N GLN A 15 7.85 8.57 -4.94
CA GLN A 15 8.90 9.45 -4.42
C GLN A 15 9.60 8.86 -3.19
N SER A 16 8.91 7.99 -2.44
CA SER A 16 9.42 7.41 -1.20
C SER A 16 10.14 6.07 -1.41
N PHE A 17 10.12 5.49 -2.62
CA PHE A 17 10.67 4.15 -2.90
C PHE A 17 12.13 4.01 -2.46
N GLN A 18 13.00 4.92 -2.91
CA GLN A 18 14.43 4.82 -2.65
C GLN A 18 14.77 4.97 -1.17
N MET A 19 13.98 5.78 -0.44
CA MET A 19 14.13 5.92 1.01
C MET A 19 13.84 4.59 1.70
N TYR A 20 12.72 3.94 1.39
CA TYR A 20 12.33 2.67 2.01
C TYR A 20 13.29 1.53 1.65
N ILE A 21 13.73 1.44 0.39
CA ILE A 21 14.78 0.49 -0.04
C ILE A 21 16.01 0.60 0.85
N ASN A 22 16.53 1.81 1.02
CA ASN A 22 17.78 2.02 1.75
C ASN A 22 17.62 1.85 3.27
N GLN A 23 16.51 2.32 3.83
CA GLN A 23 16.28 2.33 5.28
C GLN A 23 15.93 0.94 5.82
N TYR A 24 15.15 0.16 5.07
CA TYR A 24 14.61 -1.12 5.52
C TYR A 24 15.23 -2.33 4.84
N GLY A 25 16.18 -2.13 3.92
CA GLY A 25 16.81 -3.22 3.19
C GLY A 25 15.81 -4.00 2.33
N ILE A 26 14.89 -3.29 1.69
CA ILE A 26 13.92 -3.87 0.76
C ILE A 26 14.66 -4.23 -0.54
N GLU A 27 14.43 -5.43 -1.06
CA GLU A 27 15.07 -5.90 -2.30
C GLU A 27 14.45 -5.26 -3.54
N ASP A 28 13.13 -5.10 -3.53
CA ASP A 28 12.35 -4.49 -4.62
C ASP A 28 11.06 -3.88 -4.07
N ILE A 29 10.65 -2.74 -4.62
CA ILE A 29 9.41 -2.03 -4.26
C ILE A 29 8.71 -1.55 -5.53
N GLY A 30 7.43 -1.86 -5.66
CA GLY A 30 6.56 -1.47 -6.75
C GLY A 30 5.25 -0.90 -6.24
N ILE A 31 4.40 -0.41 -7.15
CA ILE A 31 3.05 0.03 -6.80
C ILE A 31 2.12 -1.18 -6.80
N PHE A 32 1.34 -1.30 -5.74
CA PHE A 32 0.22 -2.22 -5.63
C PHE A 32 -1.09 -1.47 -5.90
N GLU A 33 -1.95 -2.07 -6.72
CA GLU A 33 -3.28 -1.54 -7.02
C GLU A 33 -4.27 -2.70 -7.16
N GLU A 34 -5.43 -2.58 -6.51
CA GLU A 34 -6.50 -3.56 -6.62
C GLU A 34 -7.88 -2.89 -6.59
N GLU A 35 -8.75 -3.27 -7.52
CA GLU A 35 -10.15 -2.85 -7.49
C GLU A 35 -10.95 -3.78 -6.56
N GLY A 36 -11.59 -3.20 -5.55
CA GLY A 36 -12.49 -3.91 -4.65
C GLY A 36 -13.96 -3.76 -5.04
N GLU A 37 -14.84 -4.32 -4.22
CA GLU A 37 -16.29 -4.15 -4.35
C GLU A 37 -16.75 -2.76 -3.87
N ASP A 38 -17.95 -2.31 -4.29
CA ASP A 38 -18.60 -1.07 -3.84
C ASP A 38 -17.72 0.19 -3.93
N ASP A 39 -17.15 0.44 -5.12
CA ASP A 39 -16.26 1.57 -5.40
C ASP A 39 -14.99 1.63 -4.52
N ARG A 40 -14.63 0.53 -3.85
CA ARG A 40 -13.37 0.43 -3.12
C ARG A 40 -12.19 0.22 -4.05
N PHE A 41 -11.07 0.81 -3.68
CA PHE A 41 -9.82 0.69 -4.40
C PHE A 41 -8.69 0.61 -3.39
N TYR A 42 -7.83 -0.40 -3.49
CA TYR A 42 -6.68 -0.54 -2.62
C TYR A 42 -5.43 -0.07 -3.36
N LEU A 43 -4.64 0.78 -2.71
CA LEU A 43 -3.43 1.33 -3.29
C LEU A 43 -2.30 1.34 -2.26
N GLY A 44 -1.09 0.99 -2.71
CA GLY A 44 0.09 1.02 -1.87
C GLY A 44 1.32 0.43 -2.56
N TYR A 45 1.98 -0.52 -1.91
CA TYR A 45 3.24 -1.10 -2.35
C TYR A 45 3.17 -2.61 -2.50
N THR A 46 3.82 -3.13 -3.54
CA THR A 46 4.29 -4.51 -3.57
C THR A 46 5.75 -4.49 -3.16
N VAL A 47 6.10 -5.22 -2.10
CA VAL A 47 7.45 -5.21 -1.52
C VAL A 47 8.02 -6.61 -1.51
N ARG A 48 9.27 -6.74 -1.97
CA ARG A 48 10.04 -7.96 -1.84
C ARG A 48 11.15 -7.79 -0.82
N LYS A 49 11.15 -8.64 0.21
CA LYS A 49 12.12 -8.61 1.30
C LYS A 49 12.36 -10.02 1.82
N ASP A 50 13.62 -10.38 2.02
CA ASP A 50 14.05 -11.71 2.48
C ASP A 50 13.47 -12.85 1.62
N GLY A 51 13.40 -12.63 0.31
CA GLY A 51 12.82 -13.55 -0.67
C GLY A 51 11.29 -13.73 -0.61
N LYS A 52 10.58 -12.95 0.22
CA LYS A 52 9.11 -12.97 0.33
C LYS A 52 8.48 -11.73 -0.30
N THR A 53 7.25 -11.87 -0.78
CA THR A 53 6.43 -10.78 -1.31
C THR A 53 5.37 -10.37 -0.30
N TYR A 54 5.20 -9.06 -0.16
CA TYR A 54 4.21 -8.42 0.70
C TYR A 54 3.40 -7.41 -0.11
N HIS A 55 2.09 -7.39 0.07
CA HIS A 55 1.21 -6.34 -0.43
C HIS A 55 0.83 -5.44 0.73
N ILE A 56 1.25 -4.19 0.67
CA ILE A 56 1.03 -3.19 1.72
C ILE A 56 0.10 -2.14 1.13
N HIS A 57 -1.11 -2.01 1.65
CA HIS A 57 -2.10 -1.13 1.04
C HIS A 57 -2.99 -0.43 2.06
N THR A 58 -3.62 0.64 1.60
CA THR A 58 -4.67 1.33 2.33
C THR A 58 -5.90 1.48 1.41
N PRO A 59 -7.12 1.36 1.95
CA PRO A 59 -8.35 1.44 1.19
C PRO A 59 -8.77 2.88 0.86
N TYR A 60 -9.10 3.10 -0.41
CA TYR A 60 -9.65 4.31 -0.98
C TYR A 60 -11.09 4.08 -1.46
N MET A 61 -11.86 5.15 -1.48
CA MET A 61 -13.13 5.25 -2.19
C MET A 61 -12.87 5.93 -3.54
N LYS A 62 -13.25 5.27 -4.63
CA LYS A 62 -13.18 5.78 -5.99
C LYS A 62 -14.48 6.52 -6.32
N ASN A 63 -14.39 7.70 -6.91
CA ASN A 63 -15.58 8.40 -7.41
C ASN A 63 -15.80 8.16 -8.91
N ASN A 64 -16.91 8.68 -9.45
CA ASN A 64 -17.26 8.56 -10.87
C ASN A 64 -16.24 9.19 -11.84
N ASN A 65 -15.37 10.07 -11.36
CA ASN A 65 -14.30 10.69 -12.15
C ASN A 65 -13.00 9.87 -12.10
N GLY A 66 -12.96 8.76 -11.35
CA GLY A 66 -11.77 7.94 -11.14
C GLY A 66 -10.78 8.52 -10.12
N GLU A 67 -11.19 9.52 -9.35
CA GLU A 67 -10.40 10.08 -8.26
C GLU A 67 -10.59 9.24 -6.99
N LEU A 68 -9.59 9.25 -6.12
CA LEU A 68 -9.53 8.41 -4.93
C LEU A 68 -9.51 9.29 -3.67
N ALA A 69 -10.28 8.90 -2.66
CA ALA A 69 -10.20 9.48 -1.31
C ALA A 69 -9.96 8.37 -0.29
N VAL A 70 -9.03 8.60 0.64
CA VAL A 70 -8.72 7.65 1.72
C VAL A 70 -9.98 7.40 2.56
N ILE A 71 -10.31 6.12 2.80
CA ILE A 71 -11.44 5.75 3.69
C ILE A 71 -10.96 5.77 5.15
N HIS A 72 -9.77 5.23 5.41
CA HIS A 72 -9.14 5.12 6.72
C HIS A 72 -7.61 5.12 6.52
N GLU A 73 -6.88 5.73 7.44
CA GLU A 73 -5.44 6.02 7.28
C GLU A 73 -4.53 4.86 7.69
N ASP A 74 -5.11 3.74 8.10
CA ASP A 74 -4.36 2.55 8.47
C ASP A 74 -3.93 1.74 7.24
N TRP A 75 -2.79 1.07 7.41
CA TRP A 75 -2.22 0.19 6.41
C TRP A 75 -2.49 -1.27 6.76
N THR A 76 -2.71 -2.06 5.73
CA THR A 76 -2.81 -3.52 5.79
C THR A 76 -1.59 -4.12 5.10
N VAL A 77 -1.07 -5.23 5.64
CA VAL A 77 -0.04 -6.04 5.00
C VAL A 77 -0.53 -7.46 4.83
N GLU A 78 -0.42 -7.93 3.59
CA GLU A 78 -0.78 -9.27 3.15
C GLU A 78 0.47 -9.96 2.60
N THR A 79 0.51 -11.28 2.68
CA THR A 79 1.60 -12.07 2.11
C THR A 79 1.06 -13.32 1.44
N ASP A 80 1.79 -13.83 0.45
CA ASP A 80 1.44 -15.07 -0.25
C ASP A 80 1.62 -16.33 0.62
N GLU A 81 2.03 -16.20 1.88
CA GLU A 81 2.16 -17.33 2.79
C GLU A 81 0.77 -17.83 3.25
N PRO A 82 0.36 -19.06 2.91
CA PRO A 82 -1.02 -19.55 3.11
C PRO A 82 -1.42 -19.72 4.59
N GLN A 83 -0.49 -19.54 5.53
CA GLN A 83 -0.73 -19.66 6.97
C GLN A 83 -0.66 -18.32 7.70
N ARG A 84 -0.30 -17.22 7.02
CA ARG A 84 -0.21 -15.91 7.64
C ARG A 84 -1.51 -15.17 7.34
N GLU A 85 -2.18 -14.72 8.39
CA GLU A 85 -3.35 -13.85 8.28
C GLU A 85 -2.91 -12.44 7.88
N ASP A 86 -3.79 -11.72 7.17
CA ASP A 86 -3.59 -10.32 6.85
C ASP A 86 -3.52 -9.50 8.15
N LEU A 87 -2.50 -8.65 8.25
CA LEU A 87 -2.31 -7.80 9.41
C LEU A 87 -2.71 -6.38 9.04
N SER A 88 -3.68 -5.80 9.77
CA SER A 88 -4.21 -4.45 9.55
C SER A 88 -4.05 -3.57 10.78
N GLY A 89 -4.31 -2.27 10.64
CA GLY A 89 -4.25 -1.31 11.75
C GLY A 89 -2.88 -0.68 11.96
N TYR A 90 -1.95 -0.79 11.00
CA TYR A 90 -0.67 -0.09 11.09
C TYR A 90 -0.88 1.42 10.88
N PRO A 91 -0.41 2.28 11.79
CA PRO A 91 -0.66 3.73 11.71
C PRO A 91 0.15 4.42 10.61
N ASP A 92 1.23 3.78 10.14
CA ASP A 92 2.15 4.32 9.14
C ASP A 92 2.94 3.20 8.45
N LEU A 93 3.53 3.53 7.30
CA LEU A 93 4.36 2.62 6.52
C LEU A 93 5.63 2.20 7.25
N ASP A 94 6.22 3.09 8.06
CA ASP A 94 7.40 2.76 8.86
C ASP A 94 7.11 1.62 9.85
N SER A 95 5.91 1.57 10.41
CA SER A 95 5.45 0.50 11.30
C SER A 95 5.27 -0.81 10.54
N VAL A 96 4.75 -0.77 9.31
CA VAL A 96 4.67 -1.95 8.44
C VAL A 96 6.09 -2.47 8.11
N PHE A 97 6.98 -1.59 7.65
CA PHE A 97 8.33 -1.98 7.23
C PHE A 97 9.23 -2.49 8.36
N ARG A 98 8.94 -2.15 9.61
CA ARG A 98 9.64 -2.72 10.78
C ARG A 98 9.17 -4.14 11.11
N GLU A 99 7.95 -4.50 10.73
CA GLU A 99 7.36 -5.81 11.03
C GLU A 99 7.74 -6.88 9.99
N ILE A 100 7.95 -6.48 8.73
CA ILE A 100 8.25 -7.40 7.62
C ILE A 100 9.74 -7.66 7.37
#